data_AF-A0A1C5FJE0-F1
#
_entry.id   AF-A0A1C5FJE0-F1
#
_cell.length_a   1.000
_cell.length_b   1.000
_cell.length_c   1.000
_cell.angle_alpha   90.00
_cell.angle_beta   90.00
_cell.angle_gamma   90.00
#
_symmetry.space_group_name_H-M   'P 1'
#
loop_
_entity.id
_entity.type
_entity.pdbx_description
1 polymer ?
#
loop_
_entity_poly.entity_id
_entity_poly.type
_entity_poly.pdbx_seq_one_letter_code
_entity_poly.pdbx_strand_id
1 'polypeptide(L)'
;MLPITTLTGLVSAPSRGISGLRLRLADISDVLRDTGDRRTSRRVWARAGRAHMEVRGLTGHGAGHERLVHELESALRRLTGINWAGVNASLGQVLVDFDEDELGPEDVLEVVERVEAAHGTGADDFPAGRPQPPFASTPATLAATALAADCLGLATAAIRRVTMRPALSPTLRIPTVMAEIQPRLRGALESRLGRAQADALIGVSNAVVHALTRGEAPLALDALQRLLQLAEIRGRQTVWRRREPELVADGDGLPERSHPAAPRPAPLPPGPVETCVDRTSLAALSGAGGLLVWTRDLEQAGKALLATVPKAAAMGREAFAARLGDVLARDGVVPMDGTALRLLDRVSAVLIDARVLCAGRPRLLSVATVGDLGEAEAWSAAQSVLDPRPLRELSGDGPWTRGPWRLERPHELPAALPASPPALTADLYGADGRRQARVRIGCELDPLADALVAAARRGARR
;
A
#
# COMPACT_ATOMS: atom_id res chain seq x y z
N MET A 1 -4.63 -29.50 20.27
CA MET A 1 -3.66 -28.86 21.19
C MET A 1 -2.58 -28.23 20.34
N LEU A 2 -2.67 -26.91 20.12
CA LEU A 2 -1.74 -26.11 19.31
C LEU A 2 -0.67 -25.51 20.22
N PRO A 3 0.63 -25.54 19.86
CA PRO A 3 1.68 -25.07 20.74
C PRO A 3 1.79 -23.53 20.70
N ILE A 4 1.89 -22.94 21.90
CA ILE A 4 1.91 -21.51 22.24
C ILE A 4 3.27 -20.83 21.89
N THR A 5 4.17 -21.51 21.18
CA THR A 5 5.59 -21.13 21.09
C THR A 5 5.96 -20.08 20.02
N THR A 6 5.01 -19.39 19.37
CA THR A 6 5.32 -18.45 18.26
C THR A 6 5.27 -16.95 18.61
N LEU A 7 5.14 -16.58 19.89
CA LEU A 7 4.97 -15.18 20.32
C LEU A 7 6.22 -14.51 20.94
N THR A 8 7.33 -15.22 21.07
CA THR A 8 8.50 -14.76 21.87
C THR A 8 9.47 -13.81 21.15
N GLY A 9 9.24 -13.48 19.87
CA GLY A 9 10.16 -12.62 19.10
C GLY A 9 9.84 -11.11 19.10
N LEU A 10 8.80 -10.67 19.81
CA LEU A 10 8.21 -9.33 19.65
C LEU A 10 8.66 -8.28 20.71
N VAL A 11 9.56 -8.65 21.63
CA VAL A 11 10.02 -7.77 22.71
C VAL A 11 11.55 -7.74 22.76
N SER A 12 12.15 -7.04 21.81
CA SER A 12 13.50 -6.47 21.96
C SER A 12 13.47 -5.02 21.48
N ALA A 13 12.89 -4.16 22.31
CA ALA A 13 13.12 -2.72 22.24
C ALA A 13 14.33 -2.38 23.13
N PRO A 14 15.26 -1.51 22.70
CA PRO A 14 16.33 -1.06 23.56
C PRO A 14 15.74 -0.23 24.70
N SER A 15 16.14 -0.58 25.92
CA SER A 15 15.82 0.11 27.16
C SER A 15 16.43 1.52 27.17
N ARG A 16 15.60 2.55 26.95
CA ARG A 16 15.86 3.89 27.50
C ARG A 16 14.60 4.47 28.12
N GLY A 17 14.79 4.87 29.39
CA GLY A 17 13.79 5.13 30.42
C GLY A 17 12.66 6.10 30.09
N ILE A 18 11.56 5.84 30.80
CA ILE A 18 10.43 6.64 31.32
C ILE A 18 10.32 8.15 30.99
N SER A 19 11.39 8.87 30.62
CA SER A 19 11.30 10.24 30.06
C SER A 19 10.68 10.32 28.66
N GLY A 20 10.66 9.22 27.90
CA GLY A 20 10.08 9.17 26.55
C GLY A 20 8.55 9.26 26.48
N LEU A 21 7.83 9.13 27.60
CA LEU A 21 6.36 9.14 27.61
C LEU A 21 5.77 10.56 27.52
N ARG A 22 6.48 11.58 28.04
CA ARG A 22 6.04 12.98 27.99
C ARG A 22 6.29 13.63 26.62
N LEU A 23 7.38 13.26 25.94
CA LEU A 23 7.69 13.74 24.58
C LEU A 23 6.71 13.19 23.52
N ARG A 24 6.11 12.02 23.75
CA ARG A 24 5.14 11.42 22.81
C ARG A 24 3.77 12.09 22.79
N LEU A 25 3.34 12.78 23.85
CA LEU A 25 1.99 13.39 23.89
C LEU A 25 1.89 14.66 23.03
N ALA A 26 2.97 15.44 22.92
CA ALA A 26 3.04 16.60 22.03
C ALA A 26 3.01 16.14 20.56
N ASP A 27 3.84 15.14 20.21
CA ASP A 27 3.84 14.50 18.88
C ASP A 27 2.48 13.91 18.52
N ILE A 28 1.77 13.29 19.48
CA ILE A 28 0.42 12.76 19.25
C ILE A 28 -0.58 13.89 18.96
N SER A 29 -0.46 15.04 19.63
CA SER A 29 -1.36 16.18 19.39
C SER A 29 -1.17 16.81 18.01
N ASP A 30 0.07 16.91 17.52
CA ASP A 30 0.36 17.41 16.17
C ASP A 30 -0.02 16.39 15.09
N VAL A 31 0.20 15.09 15.35
CA VAL A 31 -0.27 13.99 14.51
C VAL A 31 -1.80 13.88 14.45
N LEU A 32 -2.51 14.26 15.51
CA LEU A 32 -3.98 14.30 15.57
C LEU A 32 -4.55 15.58 14.92
N ARG A 33 -3.80 16.69 14.91
CA ARG A 33 -4.23 17.98 14.35
C ARG A 33 -4.03 18.04 12.84
N ASP A 34 -3.06 17.29 12.31
CA ASP A 34 -2.64 17.37 10.91
C ASP A 34 -3.18 16.21 10.05
N THR A 35 -4.50 16.03 10.01
CA THR A 35 -5.08 14.99 9.15
C THR A 35 -6.57 15.22 8.93
N GLY A 36 -6.92 15.29 7.66
CA GLY A 36 -8.22 15.58 7.07
C GLY A 36 -8.02 15.50 5.55
N ASP A 37 -8.98 15.93 4.73
CA ASP A 37 -8.80 15.97 3.26
C ASP A 37 -7.62 16.86 2.83
N ARG A 38 -7.15 17.73 3.73
CA ARG A 38 -6.06 18.68 3.54
C ARG A 38 -5.09 18.57 4.70
N ARG A 39 -3.85 18.19 4.38
CA ARG A 39 -2.79 17.94 5.36
C ARG A 39 -1.70 18.98 5.22
N THR A 40 -1.21 19.51 6.32
CA THR A 40 -0.24 20.60 6.38
C THR A 40 1.19 20.14 6.72
N SER A 41 1.38 19.04 7.45
CA SER A 41 2.72 18.51 7.76
C SER A 41 3.26 17.69 6.59
N ARG A 42 4.57 17.67 6.36
CA ARG A 42 5.20 16.85 5.32
C ARG A 42 5.49 15.45 5.86
N ARG A 43 5.33 14.40 5.04
CA ARG A 43 5.94 13.10 5.37
C ARG A 43 7.36 13.04 4.85
N VAL A 44 8.27 12.73 5.75
CA VAL A 44 9.69 12.51 5.47
C VAL A 44 10.06 11.13 6.00
N TRP A 45 10.76 10.36 5.18
CA TRP A 45 11.44 9.15 5.60
C TRP A 45 12.88 9.25 5.14
N ALA A 46 13.82 8.98 6.03
CA ALA A 46 15.24 8.97 5.72
C ALA A 46 15.92 7.78 6.41
N ARG A 47 16.80 7.09 5.69
CA ARG A 47 17.61 5.99 6.21
C ARG A 47 18.74 5.60 5.25
N ALA A 48 19.95 5.43 5.78
CA ALA A 48 21.08 4.83 5.05
C ALA A 48 21.37 5.54 3.73
N GLY A 49 21.44 6.87 3.78
CA GLY A 49 21.72 7.75 2.65
C GLY A 49 20.52 7.97 1.73
N ARG A 50 19.35 7.41 2.04
CA ARG A 50 18.16 7.57 1.20
C ARG A 50 17.08 8.35 1.90
N ALA A 51 16.45 9.27 1.18
CA ALA A 51 15.29 10.02 1.67
C ALA A 51 14.13 10.04 0.67
N HIS A 52 12.92 9.91 1.22
CA HIS A 52 11.65 9.97 0.52
C HIS A 52 10.84 11.10 1.15
N MET A 53 10.58 12.16 0.40
CA MET A 53 9.94 13.36 0.91
C MET A 53 8.74 13.75 0.06
N GLU A 54 7.58 13.98 0.68
CA GLU A 54 6.45 14.57 -0.03
C GLU A 54 6.79 15.99 -0.50
N VAL A 55 6.35 16.38 -1.70
CA VAL A 55 6.58 17.72 -2.25
C VAL A 55 5.25 18.40 -2.54
N ARG A 56 5.12 19.66 -2.14
CA ARG A 56 3.94 20.50 -2.38
C ARG A 56 3.88 20.93 -3.84
N GLY A 57 2.67 20.95 -4.40
CA GLY A 57 2.45 21.37 -5.79
C GLY A 57 2.79 20.32 -6.87
N LEU A 58 3.28 19.13 -6.50
CA LEU A 58 3.35 17.99 -7.43
C LEU A 58 1.93 17.51 -7.74
N THR A 59 1.26 18.08 -8.73
CA THR A 59 -0.09 17.67 -9.13
C THR A 59 -0.10 16.32 -9.85
N GLY A 60 1.06 15.90 -10.37
CA GLY A 60 1.24 14.71 -11.19
C GLY A 60 1.16 14.96 -12.69
N HIS A 61 0.71 16.14 -13.13
CA HIS A 61 0.50 16.42 -14.54
C HIS A 61 0.46 17.91 -14.89
N GLY A 62 0.72 18.22 -16.17
CA GLY A 62 0.64 19.56 -16.73
C GLY A 62 1.95 20.36 -16.65
N ALA A 63 2.00 21.48 -17.37
CA ALA A 63 3.23 22.26 -17.53
C ALA A 63 3.76 22.91 -16.24
N GLY A 64 2.89 23.13 -15.22
CA GLY A 64 3.32 23.60 -13.90
C GLY A 64 4.10 22.52 -13.14
N HIS A 65 3.58 21.30 -13.14
CA HIS A 65 4.22 20.12 -12.56
C HIS A 65 5.55 19.81 -13.23
N GLU A 66 5.60 19.81 -14.56
CA GLU A 66 6.84 19.52 -15.31
C GLU A 66 7.96 20.51 -15.00
N ARG A 67 7.63 21.80 -14.90
CA ARG A 67 8.60 22.83 -14.49
C ARG A 67 9.08 22.61 -13.06
N LEU A 68 8.16 22.33 -12.14
CA LEU A 68 8.51 22.06 -10.74
C LEU A 68 9.41 20.83 -10.61
N VAL A 69 9.10 19.74 -11.31
CA VAL A 69 9.92 18.51 -11.33
C VAL A 69 11.31 18.81 -11.87
N HIS A 70 11.40 19.49 -13.02
CA HIS A 70 12.68 19.80 -13.65
C HIS A 70 13.57 20.67 -12.77
N GLU A 71 13.02 21.73 -12.18
CA GLU A 71 13.76 22.61 -11.28
C GLU A 71 14.17 21.90 -9.98
N LEU A 72 13.29 21.05 -9.43
CA LEU A 72 13.57 20.29 -8.22
C LEU A 72 14.72 19.29 -8.45
N GLU A 73 14.65 18.49 -9.50
CA GLU A 73 15.72 17.53 -9.84
C GLU A 73 17.02 18.26 -10.15
N SER A 74 16.96 19.38 -10.87
CA SER A 74 18.14 20.19 -11.19
C SER A 74 18.75 20.82 -9.94
N ALA A 75 17.94 21.29 -8.99
CA ALA A 75 18.41 21.86 -7.74
C ALA A 75 19.08 20.81 -6.84
N LEU A 76 18.48 19.62 -6.74
CA LEU A 76 19.04 18.52 -5.97
C LEU A 76 20.34 18.00 -6.61
N ARG A 77 20.40 17.80 -7.93
CA ARG A 77 21.64 17.36 -8.61
C ARG A 77 22.81 18.35 -8.49
N ARG A 78 22.57 19.61 -8.12
CA ARG A 78 23.62 20.60 -7.87
C ARG A 78 24.21 20.52 -6.46
N LEU A 79 23.57 19.85 -5.52
CA LEU A 79 24.13 19.65 -4.19
C LEU A 79 25.27 18.63 -4.25
N THR A 80 26.41 19.00 -3.67
CA THR A 80 27.51 18.08 -3.42
C THR A 80 27.07 17.02 -2.41
N GLY A 81 27.33 15.75 -2.70
CA GLY A 81 26.91 14.63 -1.87
C GLY A 81 25.61 13.93 -2.33
N ILE A 82 24.90 14.42 -3.35
CA ILE A 82 23.76 13.68 -3.95
C ILE A 82 24.27 12.74 -5.05
N ASN A 83 23.98 11.44 -4.88
CA ASN A 83 24.28 10.41 -5.88
C ASN A 83 23.23 10.43 -7.00
N TRP A 84 21.95 10.45 -6.64
CA TRP A 84 20.85 10.65 -7.58
C TRP A 84 19.61 11.21 -6.89
N ALA A 85 18.75 11.86 -7.68
CA ALA A 85 17.45 12.34 -7.24
C ALA A 85 16.43 12.16 -8.36
N GLY A 86 15.21 11.76 -8.01
CA GLY A 86 14.13 11.53 -8.95
C GLY A 86 12.76 11.74 -8.32
N VAL A 87 11.81 12.24 -9.12
CA VAL A 87 10.43 12.47 -8.66
C VAL A 87 9.53 11.28 -8.99
N ASN A 88 8.80 10.81 -7.98
CA ASN A 88 7.66 9.91 -8.15
C ASN A 88 6.37 10.73 -8.13
N ALA A 89 5.85 11.06 -9.31
CA ALA A 89 4.64 11.86 -9.45
C ALA A 89 3.38 11.17 -8.91
N SER A 90 3.33 9.83 -8.91
CA SER A 90 2.18 9.06 -8.40
C SER A 90 2.06 9.11 -6.89
N LEU A 91 3.19 9.13 -6.17
CA LEU A 91 3.21 9.37 -4.72
C LEU A 91 3.32 10.87 -4.39
N GLY A 92 3.68 11.69 -5.40
CA GLY A 92 4.10 13.08 -5.27
C GLY A 92 5.16 13.25 -4.21
N GLN A 93 6.21 12.44 -4.35
CA GLN A 93 7.38 12.41 -3.50
C GLN A 93 8.63 12.59 -4.35
N VAL A 94 9.66 13.21 -3.79
CA VAL A 94 11.02 13.15 -4.30
C VAL A 94 11.78 12.07 -3.54
N LEU A 95 12.52 11.27 -4.28
CA LEU A 95 13.39 10.22 -3.77
C LEU A 95 14.82 10.66 -4.06
N VAL A 96 15.67 10.58 -3.03
CA VAL A 96 17.05 11.06 -3.08
C VAL A 96 17.94 10.01 -2.46
N ASP A 97 19.06 9.73 -3.12
CA ASP A 97 20.20 8.99 -2.58
C ASP A 97 21.37 9.98 -2.43
N PHE A 98 21.91 10.07 -1.23
CA PHE A 98 22.93 11.02 -0.81
C PHE A 98 23.93 10.37 0.15
N ASP A 99 25.13 10.92 0.21
CA ASP A 99 26.16 10.53 1.15
C ASP A 99 25.86 11.09 2.56
N GLU A 100 25.64 10.20 3.53
CA GLU A 100 25.34 10.58 4.92
C GLU A 100 26.51 11.28 5.62
N ASP A 101 27.73 11.14 5.11
CA ASP A 101 28.90 11.81 5.67
C ASP A 101 28.99 13.29 5.23
N GLU A 102 28.34 13.65 4.12
CA GLU A 102 28.36 15.01 3.55
C GLU A 102 27.05 15.79 3.75
N LEU A 103 25.90 15.11 3.71
CA LEU A 103 24.57 15.72 3.73
C LEU A 103 23.63 15.06 4.75
N GLY A 104 22.81 15.89 5.41
CA GLY A 104 21.69 15.45 6.20
C GLY A 104 20.36 15.47 5.43
N PRO A 105 19.34 14.71 5.87
CA PRO A 105 17.99 14.80 5.29
C PRO A 105 17.37 16.19 5.48
N GLU A 106 17.76 16.95 6.50
CA GLU A 106 17.32 18.32 6.71
C GLU A 106 17.82 19.28 5.61
N ASP A 107 19.04 19.07 5.10
CA ASP A 107 19.62 19.91 4.03
C ASP A 107 18.86 19.70 2.71
N VAL A 108 18.56 18.44 2.40
CA VAL A 108 17.75 18.07 1.22
C VAL A 108 16.34 18.68 1.35
N LEU A 109 15.74 18.60 2.53
CA LEU A 109 14.43 19.18 2.80
C LEU A 109 14.42 20.71 2.59
N GLU A 110 15.47 21.41 3.03
CA GLU A 110 15.58 22.86 2.84
C GLU A 110 15.61 23.23 1.34
N VAL A 111 16.29 22.44 0.51
CA VAL A 111 16.29 22.65 -0.95
C VAL A 111 14.90 22.43 -1.53
N VAL A 112 14.19 21.37 -1.12
CA VAL A 112 12.82 21.10 -1.57
C VAL A 112 11.91 22.29 -1.22
N GLU A 113 11.97 22.77 0.02
CA GLU A 113 11.16 23.91 0.49
C GLU A 113 11.48 25.21 -0.24
N ARG A 114 12.75 25.44 -0.58
CA ARG A 114 13.18 26.60 -1.37
C ARG A 114 12.61 26.56 -2.79
N VAL A 115 12.61 25.39 -3.43
CA VAL A 115 12.02 25.20 -4.76
C VAL A 115 10.50 25.39 -4.71
N GLU A 116 9.82 24.81 -3.72
CA GLU A 116 8.38 25.01 -3.51
C GLU A 116 8.01 26.48 -3.31
N ALA A 117 8.80 27.22 -2.51
CA ALA A 117 8.60 28.64 -2.30
C ALA A 117 8.78 29.45 -3.60
N ALA A 118 9.81 29.13 -4.40
CA ALA A 118 10.05 29.78 -5.69
C ALA A 118 8.92 29.54 -6.71
N HIS A 119 8.28 28.37 -6.65
CA HIS A 119 7.12 28.03 -7.48
C HIS A 119 5.76 28.47 -6.90
N GLY A 120 5.75 29.08 -5.70
CA GLY A 120 4.53 29.52 -5.03
C GLY A 120 3.69 28.39 -4.45
N THR A 121 4.21 27.16 -4.36
CA THR A 121 3.51 25.98 -3.87
C THR A 121 3.77 25.70 -2.39
N GLY A 122 4.65 26.49 -1.74
CA GLY A 122 5.01 26.30 -0.33
C GLY A 122 3.85 26.36 0.67
N ALA A 123 2.72 26.99 0.30
CA ALA A 123 1.51 27.06 1.12
C ALA A 123 0.43 26.01 0.73
N ASP A 124 0.68 25.20 -0.31
CA ASP A 124 -0.30 24.20 -0.77
C ASP A 124 -0.40 23.04 0.22
N ASP A 125 -1.62 22.54 0.45
CA ASP A 125 -1.82 21.35 1.29
C ASP A 125 -1.41 20.06 0.57
N PHE A 126 -0.99 19.06 1.35
CA PHE A 126 -0.77 17.72 0.85
C PHE A 126 -2.11 17.00 0.63
N PRO A 127 -2.36 16.44 -0.57
CA PRO A 127 -3.60 15.75 -0.87
C PRO A 127 -3.74 14.45 -0.07
N ALA A 128 -4.83 14.31 0.67
CA ALA A 128 -5.10 13.12 1.48
C ALA A 128 -5.46 11.86 0.66
N GLY A 129 -5.84 12.04 -0.61
CA GLY A 129 -6.26 10.95 -1.51
C GLY A 129 -5.13 10.08 -2.05
N ARG A 130 -3.86 10.35 -1.70
CA ARG A 130 -2.73 9.55 -2.16
C ARG A 130 -2.57 8.27 -1.34
N PRO A 131 -2.12 7.17 -1.97
CA PRO A 131 -1.78 5.95 -1.25
C PRO A 131 -0.78 6.24 -0.13
N GLN A 132 -1.01 5.67 1.05
CA GLN A 132 -0.11 5.86 2.17
C GLN A 132 1.16 5.04 1.96
N PRO A 133 2.36 5.64 2.01
CA PRO A 133 3.59 4.92 1.73
C PRO A 133 3.85 3.82 2.77
N PRO A 134 4.54 2.74 2.37
CA PRO A 134 4.75 1.56 3.21
C PRO A 134 5.58 1.85 4.48
N PHE A 135 6.33 2.94 4.49
CA PHE A 135 7.18 3.39 5.59
C PHE A 135 6.51 4.38 6.56
N ALA A 136 5.26 4.81 6.32
CA ALA A 136 4.57 5.78 7.16
C ALA A 136 4.48 5.30 8.63
N SER A 137 4.87 6.16 9.58
CA SER A 137 4.88 5.86 11.02
C SER A 137 3.59 6.25 11.73
N THR A 138 2.86 7.26 11.24
CA THR A 138 1.62 7.77 11.82
C THR A 138 0.61 6.67 12.16
N PRO A 139 0.27 5.73 11.25
CA PRO A 139 -0.68 4.66 11.58
C PRO A 139 -0.20 3.75 12.72
N ALA A 140 1.11 3.48 12.79
CA ALA A 140 1.69 2.67 13.86
C ALA A 140 1.58 3.38 15.22
N THR A 141 1.81 4.71 15.26
CA THR A 141 1.68 5.49 16.49
C THR A 141 0.24 5.53 16.99
N LEU A 142 -0.73 5.71 16.08
CA LEU A 142 -2.16 5.71 16.42
C LEU A 142 -2.63 4.34 16.90
N ALA A 143 -2.27 3.27 16.18
CA ALA A 143 -2.61 1.90 16.57
C ALA A 143 -1.98 1.51 17.93
N ALA A 144 -0.73 1.89 18.17
CA ALA A 144 -0.08 1.66 19.45
C ALA A 144 -0.70 2.46 20.60
N THR A 145 -1.15 3.69 20.33
CA THR A 145 -1.84 4.53 21.32
C THR A 145 -3.20 3.96 21.67
N ALA A 146 -3.97 3.51 20.67
CA ALA A 146 -5.25 2.82 20.88
C ALA A 146 -5.05 1.52 21.68
N LEU A 147 -4.05 0.71 21.33
CA LEU A 147 -3.70 -0.50 22.08
C LEU A 147 -3.36 -0.19 23.55
N ALA A 148 -2.59 0.87 23.80
CA ALA A 148 -2.27 1.29 25.16
C ALA A 148 -3.53 1.69 25.94
N ALA A 149 -4.46 2.40 25.29
CA ALA A 149 -5.75 2.74 25.89
C ALA A 149 -6.59 1.49 26.20
N ASP A 150 -6.64 0.51 25.30
CA ASP A 150 -7.36 -0.76 25.52
C ASP A 150 -6.77 -1.55 26.69
N CYS A 151 -5.43 -1.64 26.77
CA CYS A 151 -4.72 -2.27 27.88
C CYS A 151 -4.97 -1.56 29.22
N LEU A 152 -4.96 -0.23 29.24
CA LEU A 152 -5.31 0.56 30.43
C LEU A 152 -6.78 0.34 30.83
N GLY A 153 -7.68 0.24 29.86
CA GLY A 153 -9.08 -0.11 30.08
C GLY A 153 -9.25 -1.49 30.72
N LEU A 154 -8.52 -2.50 30.23
CA LEU A 154 -8.49 -3.85 30.82
C LEU A 154 -7.96 -3.84 32.26
N ALA A 155 -6.85 -3.14 32.51
CA ALA A 155 -6.29 -3.02 33.85
C ALA A 155 -7.29 -2.35 34.81
N THR A 156 -7.97 -1.30 34.36
CA THR A 156 -9.01 -0.60 35.14
C THR A 156 -10.19 -1.54 35.45
N ALA A 157 -10.66 -2.30 34.45
CA ALA A 157 -11.72 -3.28 34.64
C ALA A 157 -11.33 -4.40 35.62
N ALA A 158 -10.08 -4.88 35.55
CA ALA A 158 -9.53 -5.88 36.47
C ALA A 158 -9.42 -5.34 37.91
N ILE A 159 -8.89 -4.12 38.09
CA ILE A 159 -8.82 -3.45 39.40
C ILE A 159 -10.22 -3.28 39.97
N ARG A 160 -11.20 -2.84 39.17
CA ARG A 160 -12.60 -2.71 39.61
C ARG A 160 -13.17 -4.04 40.09
N ARG A 161 -12.89 -5.13 39.35
CA ARG A 161 -13.34 -6.49 39.69
C ARG A 161 -12.70 -6.99 40.99
N VAL A 162 -11.40 -6.76 41.18
CA VAL A 162 -10.67 -7.11 42.42
C VAL A 162 -11.14 -6.26 43.61
N THR A 163 -11.45 -4.98 43.39
CA THR A 163 -11.92 -4.05 44.43
C THR A 163 -13.44 -4.08 44.65
N MET A 164 -14.16 -5.01 44.01
CA MET A 164 -15.63 -5.17 44.11
C MET A 164 -16.44 -3.89 43.85
N ARG A 165 -15.91 -2.95 43.06
CA ARG A 165 -16.62 -1.70 42.75
C ARG A 165 -17.73 -1.95 41.71
N PRO A 166 -18.92 -1.35 41.87
CA PRO A 166 -20.01 -1.53 40.92
C PRO A 166 -19.65 -0.96 39.53
N ALA A 167 -20.01 -1.69 38.48
CA ALA A 167 -19.86 -1.21 37.10
C ALA A 167 -21.02 -0.27 36.74
N LEU A 168 -20.77 0.68 35.83
CA LEU A 168 -21.84 1.52 35.28
C LEU A 168 -22.75 0.71 34.35
N SER A 169 -23.96 1.23 34.08
CA SER A 169 -24.94 0.54 33.24
C SER A 169 -24.40 0.29 31.82
N PRO A 170 -24.63 -0.90 31.24
CA PRO A 170 -24.25 -1.22 29.86
C PRO A 170 -24.86 -0.29 28.80
N THR A 171 -25.93 0.44 29.12
CA THR A 171 -26.60 1.40 28.21
C THR A 171 -25.71 2.55 27.78
N LEU A 172 -24.67 2.90 28.55
CA LEU A 172 -23.66 3.89 28.18
C LEU A 172 -22.89 3.52 26.90
N ARG A 173 -22.98 2.26 26.42
CA ARG A 173 -22.36 1.80 25.17
C ARG A 173 -23.17 2.14 23.92
N ILE A 174 -24.47 2.40 24.06
CA ILE A 174 -25.38 2.61 22.93
C ILE A 174 -24.89 3.76 22.03
N PRO A 175 -24.51 4.94 22.55
CA PRO A 175 -24.04 6.03 21.69
C PRO A 175 -22.79 5.66 20.90
N THR A 176 -21.83 4.95 21.51
CA THR A 176 -20.56 4.58 20.87
C THR A 176 -20.76 3.51 19.81
N VAL A 177 -21.59 2.51 20.08
CA VAL A 177 -21.91 1.46 19.09
C VAL A 177 -22.78 2.00 17.95
N MET A 178 -23.66 2.97 18.23
CA MET A 178 -24.35 3.71 17.17
C MET A 178 -23.39 4.55 16.32
N ALA A 179 -22.35 5.12 16.91
CA ALA A 179 -21.31 5.83 16.16
C ALA A 179 -20.49 4.89 15.25
N GLU A 180 -20.21 3.67 15.70
CA GLU A 180 -19.50 2.66 14.90
C GLU A 180 -20.32 2.12 13.73
N ILE A 181 -21.62 1.92 13.94
CA ILE A 181 -22.52 1.26 12.99
C ILE A 181 -23.12 2.25 12.00
N GLN A 182 -23.35 3.50 12.38
CA GLN A 182 -24.00 4.47 11.50
C GLN A 182 -23.00 5.07 10.51
N PRO A 183 -23.03 4.69 9.22
CA PRO A 183 -22.02 5.10 8.24
C PRO A 183 -21.99 6.62 8.01
N ARG A 184 -23.12 7.31 8.25
CA ARG A 184 -23.19 8.78 8.14
C ARG A 184 -22.44 9.50 9.25
N LEU A 185 -22.47 8.98 10.49
CA LEU A 185 -21.75 9.61 11.59
C LEU A 185 -20.25 9.38 11.45
N ARG A 186 -19.88 8.17 11.03
CA ARG A 186 -18.50 7.84 10.66
C ARG A 186 -17.98 8.73 9.53
N GLY A 187 -18.72 8.87 8.43
CA GLY A 187 -18.32 9.75 7.32
C GLY A 187 -18.18 11.23 7.72
N ALA A 188 -19.01 11.72 8.64
CA ALA A 188 -18.89 13.07 9.18
C ALA A 188 -17.64 13.26 10.07
N LEU A 189 -17.25 12.22 10.83
CA LEU A 189 -16.00 12.21 11.60
C LEU A 189 -14.78 12.10 10.68
N GLU A 190 -14.80 11.18 9.72
CA GLU A 190 -13.72 10.94 8.76
C GLU A 190 -13.45 12.17 7.87
N SER A 191 -14.50 12.89 7.44
CA SER A 191 -14.35 14.11 6.64
C SER A 191 -13.75 15.29 7.42
N ARG A 192 -13.88 15.31 8.75
CA ARG A 192 -13.34 16.39 9.59
C ARG A 192 -11.97 16.08 10.21
N LEU A 193 -11.74 14.82 10.57
CA LEU A 193 -10.56 14.38 11.34
C LEU A 193 -9.62 13.48 10.53
N GLY A 194 -10.02 13.05 9.32
CA GLY A 194 -9.34 11.99 8.60
C GLY A 194 -9.67 10.59 9.15
N ARG A 195 -9.47 9.58 8.30
CA ARG A 195 -9.85 8.18 8.59
C ARG A 195 -9.13 7.57 9.78
N ALA A 196 -7.81 7.75 9.87
CA ALA A 196 -6.99 7.11 10.89
C ALA A 196 -7.24 7.67 12.30
N GLN A 197 -7.52 8.96 12.42
CA GLN A 197 -7.78 9.65 13.69
C GLN A 197 -9.21 9.43 14.14
N ALA A 198 -10.19 9.42 13.23
CA ALA A 198 -11.54 8.99 13.54
C ALA A 198 -11.52 7.58 14.16
N ASP A 199 -10.78 6.64 13.55
CA ASP A 199 -10.62 5.29 14.09
C ASP A 199 -9.90 5.24 15.45
N ALA A 200 -8.94 6.15 15.71
CA ALA A 200 -8.26 6.26 17.01
C ALA A 200 -9.17 6.85 18.09
N LEU A 201 -9.89 7.94 17.78
CA LEU A 201 -10.82 8.60 18.69
C LEU A 201 -11.99 7.68 19.08
N ILE A 202 -12.56 6.98 18.10
CA ILE A 202 -13.59 5.96 18.32
C ILE A 202 -13.02 4.85 19.21
N GLY A 203 -11.80 4.39 18.93
CA GLY A 203 -11.10 3.39 19.75
C GLY A 203 -10.93 3.83 21.21
N VAL A 204 -10.39 5.03 21.46
CA VAL A 204 -10.19 5.57 22.82
C VAL A 204 -11.53 5.76 23.54
N SER A 205 -12.55 6.26 22.84
CA SER A 205 -13.89 6.45 23.41
C SER A 205 -14.52 5.11 23.80
N ASN A 206 -14.39 4.09 22.95
CA ASN A 206 -14.80 2.72 23.25
C ASN A 206 -14.05 2.17 24.46
N ALA A 207 -12.73 2.37 24.54
CA ALA A 207 -11.92 1.86 25.63
C ALA A 207 -12.41 2.41 26.98
N VAL A 208 -12.69 3.72 27.06
CA VAL A 208 -13.25 4.36 28.26
C VAL A 208 -14.61 3.78 28.62
N VAL A 209 -15.53 3.71 27.65
CA VAL A 209 -16.89 3.23 27.89
C VAL A 209 -16.90 1.74 28.28
N HIS A 210 -16.07 0.91 27.65
CA HIS A 210 -15.93 -0.49 27.98
C HIS A 210 -15.25 -0.72 29.34
N ALA A 211 -14.27 0.11 29.72
CA ALA A 211 -13.64 0.06 31.04
C ALA A 211 -14.64 0.40 32.16
N LEU A 212 -15.47 1.42 31.95
CA LEU A 212 -16.47 1.87 32.92
C LEU A 212 -17.67 0.92 33.06
N THR A 213 -17.89 0.07 32.06
CA THR A 213 -18.95 -0.97 32.04
C THR A 213 -18.33 -2.37 32.21
N ARG A 214 -19.12 -3.46 32.24
CA ARG A 214 -18.58 -4.85 32.24
C ARG A 214 -18.03 -5.25 30.86
N GLY A 215 -17.02 -4.53 30.36
CA GLY A 215 -16.57 -4.56 28.95
C GLY A 215 -15.27 -5.32 28.68
N GLU A 216 -14.92 -6.27 29.55
CA GLU A 216 -13.63 -6.99 29.51
C GLU A 216 -13.39 -7.71 28.16
N ALA A 217 -14.40 -8.43 27.65
CA ALA A 217 -14.28 -9.15 26.39
C ALA A 217 -14.13 -8.23 25.16
N PRO A 218 -14.96 -7.17 24.98
CA PRO A 218 -14.74 -6.17 23.93
C PRO A 218 -13.36 -5.52 23.97
N LEU A 219 -12.85 -5.13 25.14
CA LEU A 219 -11.52 -4.53 25.28
C LEU A 219 -10.39 -5.48 24.88
N ALA A 220 -10.48 -6.75 25.29
CA ALA A 220 -9.50 -7.77 24.92
C ALA A 220 -9.49 -7.99 23.40
N LEU A 221 -10.68 -7.95 22.80
CA LEU A 221 -10.87 -8.14 21.38
C LEU A 221 -10.36 -6.93 20.57
N ASP A 222 -10.63 -5.71 21.01
CA ASP A 222 -10.09 -4.48 20.40
C ASP A 222 -8.56 -4.43 20.54
N ALA A 223 -8.01 -4.76 21.71
CA ALA A 223 -6.56 -4.86 21.92
C ALA A 223 -5.91 -5.88 20.97
N LEU A 224 -6.51 -7.07 20.81
CA LEU A 224 -6.01 -8.08 19.87
C LEU A 224 -6.00 -7.55 18.44
N GLN A 225 -7.07 -6.86 18.01
CA GLN A 225 -7.12 -6.25 16.69
C GLN A 225 -6.01 -5.21 16.50
N ARG A 226 -5.78 -4.32 17.48
CA ARG A 226 -4.70 -3.33 17.41
C ARG A 226 -3.32 -3.97 17.36
N LEU A 227 -3.15 -5.10 18.04
CA LEU A 227 -1.91 -5.90 17.99
C LEU A 227 -1.65 -6.45 16.58
N LEU A 228 -2.67 -7.02 15.94
CA LEU A 228 -2.59 -7.52 14.56
C LEU A 228 -2.29 -6.39 13.56
N GLN A 229 -2.98 -5.26 13.68
CA GLN A 229 -2.72 -4.07 12.84
C GLN A 229 -1.28 -3.57 13.00
N LEU A 230 -0.76 -3.54 14.23
CA LEU A 230 0.61 -3.11 14.48
C LEU A 230 1.63 -4.10 13.89
N ALA A 231 1.35 -5.41 13.97
CA ALA A 231 2.17 -6.43 13.34
C ALA A 231 2.20 -6.27 11.81
N GLU A 232 1.06 -6.06 11.17
CA GLU A 232 0.96 -5.78 9.73
C GLU A 232 1.79 -4.55 9.33
N ILE A 233 1.61 -3.41 10.04
CA ILE A 233 2.32 -2.17 9.73
C ILE A 233 3.84 -2.36 9.89
N ARG A 234 4.29 -3.00 10.97
CA ARG A 234 5.72 -3.25 11.21
C ARG A 234 6.30 -4.26 10.22
N GLY A 235 5.54 -5.27 9.84
CA GLY A 235 5.92 -6.21 8.78
C GLY A 235 6.18 -5.46 7.48
N ARG A 236 5.23 -4.62 7.05
CA ARG A 236 5.34 -3.77 5.85
C ARG A 236 6.54 -2.82 5.89
N GLN A 237 6.78 -2.15 7.02
CA GLN A 237 7.94 -1.27 7.20
C GLN A 237 9.27 -2.04 7.16
N THR A 238 9.28 -3.28 7.64
CA THR A 238 10.48 -4.12 7.67
C THR A 238 10.83 -4.64 6.28
N VAL A 239 9.83 -5.15 5.55
CA VAL A 239 10.05 -5.60 4.17
C VAL A 239 10.42 -4.44 3.25
N TRP A 240 9.81 -3.26 3.43
CA TRP A 240 10.21 -2.05 2.70
C TRP A 240 11.67 -1.72 2.93
N ARG A 241 12.12 -1.60 4.20
CA ARG A 241 13.53 -1.32 4.52
C ARG A 241 14.52 -2.31 3.88
N ARG A 242 14.10 -3.55 3.67
CA ARG A 242 14.95 -4.59 3.05
C ARG A 242 14.94 -4.50 1.52
N ARG A 243 13.78 -4.24 0.91
CA ARG A 243 13.57 -4.29 -0.54
C ARG A 243 13.72 -2.93 -1.23
N GLU A 244 13.66 -1.83 -0.50
CA GLU A 244 13.75 -0.48 -1.04
C GLU A 244 14.99 -0.27 -1.94
N PRO A 245 16.21 -0.76 -1.60
CA PRO A 245 17.37 -0.60 -2.47
C PRO A 245 17.24 -1.35 -3.81
N GLU A 246 16.50 -2.46 -3.83
CA GLU A 246 16.25 -3.24 -5.04
C GLU A 246 15.12 -2.63 -5.89
N LEU A 247 14.14 -2.01 -5.24
CA LEU A 247 12.98 -1.39 -5.89
C LEU A 247 13.27 0.01 -6.41
N VAL A 248 14.24 0.70 -5.81
CA VAL A 248 14.60 2.09 -6.08
C VAL A 248 16.14 2.22 -6.13
N ALA A 249 16.76 1.51 -7.07
CA ALA A 249 18.23 1.46 -7.18
C ALA A 249 18.81 2.81 -7.65
N ASP A 250 18.41 3.29 -8.83
CA ASP A 250 19.02 4.44 -9.51
C ASP A 250 18.00 5.53 -9.87
N GLY A 251 16.79 5.48 -9.29
CA GLY A 251 15.67 6.35 -9.68
C GLY A 251 15.07 6.06 -11.07
N ASP A 252 15.67 5.13 -11.82
CA ASP A 252 15.19 4.69 -13.12
C ASP A 252 13.79 4.07 -13.03
N GLY A 253 12.89 4.52 -13.90
CA GLY A 253 11.52 4.01 -14.00
C GLY A 253 10.53 4.62 -13.00
N LEU A 254 10.92 5.65 -12.24
CA LEU A 254 9.97 6.44 -11.48
C LEU A 254 9.00 7.17 -12.42
N PRO A 255 7.68 7.18 -12.12
CA PRO A 255 6.72 7.83 -12.97
C PRO A 255 6.85 9.36 -12.84
N GLU A 256 7.35 10.02 -13.89
CA GLU A 256 7.44 11.48 -13.96
C GLU A 256 6.06 12.16 -14.02
N ARG A 257 5.04 11.43 -14.50
CA ARG A 257 3.66 11.86 -14.57
C ARG A 257 2.74 10.84 -13.91
N SER A 258 1.70 11.33 -13.28
CA SER A 258 0.57 10.54 -12.77
C SER A 258 -0.68 10.91 -13.54
N HIS A 259 -1.45 9.89 -13.93
CA HIS A 259 -2.76 10.13 -14.53
C HIS A 259 -3.77 10.42 -13.42
N PRO A 260 -4.59 11.47 -13.56
CA PRO A 260 -5.64 11.73 -12.58
C PRO A 260 -6.55 10.51 -12.48
N ALA A 261 -6.85 10.09 -11.25
CA ALA A 261 -7.73 8.96 -11.02
C ALA A 261 -9.11 9.26 -11.63
N ALA A 262 -9.47 8.56 -12.70
CA ALA A 262 -10.81 8.65 -13.25
C ALA A 262 -11.81 8.11 -12.22
N PRO A 263 -12.95 8.77 -12.00
CA PRO A 263 -13.97 8.25 -11.11
C PRO A 263 -14.40 6.87 -11.62
N ARG A 264 -14.54 5.92 -10.69
CA ARG A 264 -14.96 4.56 -11.05
C ARG A 264 -16.34 4.64 -11.72
N PRO A 265 -16.58 3.95 -12.86
CA PRO A 265 -17.86 4.02 -13.57
C PRO A 265 -19.07 3.59 -12.74
N ALA A 266 -18.86 2.74 -11.73
CA ALA A 266 -19.86 2.30 -10.79
C ALA A 266 -19.25 2.25 -9.38
N PRO A 267 -20.03 2.40 -8.30
CA PRO A 267 -19.52 2.22 -6.95
C PRO A 267 -18.93 0.81 -6.75
N LEU A 268 -18.11 0.66 -5.72
CA LEU A 268 -17.60 -0.64 -5.33
C LEU A 268 -18.76 -1.49 -4.79
N PRO A 269 -18.96 -2.74 -5.25
CA PRO A 269 -20.04 -3.58 -4.75
C PRO A 269 -19.86 -3.88 -3.24
N PRO A 270 -20.96 -4.11 -2.50
CA PRO A 270 -20.89 -4.53 -1.11
C PRO A 270 -20.26 -5.92 -1.00
N GLY A 271 -19.37 -6.10 -0.02
CA GLY A 271 -18.82 -7.42 0.32
C GLY A 271 -19.76 -8.21 1.24
N PRO A 272 -19.34 -9.40 1.70
CA PRO A 272 -20.10 -10.22 2.62
C PRO A 272 -20.40 -9.51 3.96
N VAL A 273 -19.44 -8.74 4.47
CA VAL A 273 -19.62 -7.98 5.73
C VAL A 273 -20.63 -6.85 5.53
N GLU A 274 -20.52 -6.08 4.45
CA GLU A 274 -21.47 -5.01 4.13
C GLU A 274 -22.88 -5.57 3.93
N THR A 275 -23.00 -6.68 3.19
CA THR A 275 -24.29 -7.38 3.00
C THR A 275 -24.89 -7.84 4.33
N CYS A 276 -24.05 -8.32 5.25
CA CYS A 276 -24.49 -8.71 6.60
C CYS A 276 -24.96 -7.50 7.41
N VAL A 277 -24.23 -6.39 7.38
CA VAL A 277 -24.62 -5.12 8.01
C VAL A 277 -25.96 -4.63 7.46
N ASP A 278 -26.12 -4.59 6.14
CA ASP A 278 -27.34 -4.12 5.50
C ASP A 278 -28.55 -4.98 5.91
N ARG A 279 -28.41 -6.31 5.89
CA ARG A 279 -29.48 -7.24 6.29
C ARG A 279 -29.82 -7.16 7.78
N THR A 280 -28.81 -6.99 8.64
CA THR A 280 -29.02 -6.99 10.10
C THR A 280 -29.48 -5.62 10.60
N SER A 281 -29.15 -4.52 9.93
CA SER A 281 -29.50 -3.16 10.36
C SER A 281 -31.01 -2.94 10.52
N LEU A 282 -31.81 -3.42 9.57
CA LEU A 282 -33.28 -3.33 9.62
C LEU A 282 -33.86 -4.20 10.74
N ALA A 283 -33.34 -5.42 10.90
CA ALA A 283 -33.75 -6.33 11.96
C ALA A 283 -33.38 -5.79 13.36
N ALA A 284 -32.20 -5.18 13.48
CA ALA A 284 -31.69 -4.55 14.69
C ALA A 284 -32.59 -3.41 15.17
N LEU A 285 -32.90 -2.47 14.26
CA LEU A 285 -33.73 -1.31 14.57
C LEU A 285 -35.17 -1.72 14.89
N SER A 286 -35.74 -2.64 14.10
CA SER A 286 -37.11 -3.12 14.30
C SER A 286 -37.23 -3.93 15.59
N GLY A 287 -36.28 -4.83 15.85
CA GLY A 287 -36.25 -5.66 17.05
C GLY A 287 -36.10 -4.82 18.32
N ALA A 288 -35.14 -3.89 18.36
CA ALA A 288 -34.95 -3.04 19.53
C ALA A 288 -36.07 -2.02 19.73
N GLY A 289 -36.61 -1.45 18.65
CA GLY A 289 -37.78 -0.57 18.73
C GLY A 289 -39.01 -1.31 19.26
N GLY A 290 -39.29 -2.51 18.76
CA GLY A 290 -40.37 -3.36 19.27
C GLY A 290 -40.17 -3.74 20.73
N LEU A 291 -38.95 -4.11 21.12
CA LEU A 291 -38.64 -4.44 22.51
C LEU A 291 -38.80 -3.24 23.43
N LEU A 292 -38.41 -2.04 22.98
CA LEU A 292 -38.57 -0.79 23.72
C LEU A 292 -40.06 -0.44 23.90
N VAL A 293 -40.85 -0.55 22.84
CA VAL A 293 -42.31 -0.29 22.91
C VAL A 293 -42.99 -1.27 23.87
N TRP A 294 -42.58 -2.54 23.84
CA TRP A 294 -43.20 -3.59 24.64
C TRP A 294 -42.76 -3.59 26.10
N THR A 295 -41.46 -3.52 26.37
CA THR A 295 -40.90 -3.62 27.72
C THR A 295 -40.78 -2.26 28.42
N ARG A 296 -40.78 -1.16 27.65
CA ARG A 296 -40.43 0.20 28.11
C ARG A 296 -39.07 0.28 28.82
N ASP A 297 -38.20 -0.69 28.56
CA ASP A 297 -36.87 -0.81 29.16
C ASP A 297 -35.79 -0.47 28.11
N LEU A 298 -35.19 0.71 28.29
CA LEU A 298 -34.10 1.18 27.44
C LEU A 298 -32.85 0.27 27.52
N GLU A 299 -32.63 -0.39 28.66
CA GLU A 299 -31.51 -1.31 28.84
C GLU A 299 -31.70 -2.60 28.04
N GLN A 300 -32.91 -3.17 28.05
CA GLN A 300 -33.19 -4.35 27.24
C GLN A 300 -33.18 -4.05 25.74
N ALA A 301 -33.76 -2.92 25.32
CA ALA A 301 -33.70 -2.47 23.93
C ALA A 301 -32.24 -2.25 23.47
N GLY A 302 -31.41 -1.63 24.31
CA GLY A 302 -29.98 -1.45 24.05
C GLY A 302 -29.23 -2.77 23.90
N LYS A 303 -29.48 -3.76 24.78
CA LYS A 303 -28.88 -5.11 24.68
C LYS A 303 -29.28 -5.81 23.38
N ALA A 304 -30.53 -5.71 22.97
CA ALA A 304 -31.02 -6.27 21.71
C ALA A 304 -30.31 -5.63 20.50
N LEU A 305 -30.18 -4.30 20.49
CA LEU A 305 -29.40 -3.57 19.48
C LEU A 305 -27.95 -4.07 19.41
N LEU A 306 -27.26 -4.16 20.56
CA LEU A 306 -25.87 -4.62 20.63
C LEU A 306 -25.69 -6.08 20.16
N ALA A 307 -26.67 -6.95 20.40
CA ALA A 307 -26.61 -8.35 20.01
C ALA A 307 -26.70 -8.57 18.48
N THR A 308 -27.31 -7.61 17.76
CA THR A 308 -27.52 -7.70 16.30
C THR A 308 -26.39 -7.10 15.48
N VAL A 309 -25.38 -6.51 16.13
CA VAL A 309 -24.25 -5.86 15.45
C VAL A 309 -23.29 -6.93 14.89
N PRO A 310 -22.96 -6.93 13.60
CA PRO A 310 -22.04 -7.91 13.01
C PRO A 310 -20.56 -7.58 13.30
N LYS A 311 -20.21 -7.19 14.54
CA LYS A 311 -18.84 -6.81 14.94
C LYS A 311 -17.85 -7.94 14.65
N ALA A 312 -18.24 -9.19 14.92
CA ALA A 312 -17.41 -10.36 14.63
C ALA A 312 -17.06 -10.50 13.13
N ALA A 313 -17.98 -10.16 12.22
CA ALA A 313 -17.72 -10.22 10.78
C ALA A 313 -16.72 -9.14 10.35
N ALA A 314 -16.89 -7.90 10.82
CA ALA A 314 -15.96 -6.81 10.54
C ALA A 314 -14.55 -7.09 11.10
N MET A 315 -14.47 -7.60 12.32
CA MET A 315 -13.21 -7.94 12.97
C MET A 315 -12.53 -9.14 12.35
N GLY A 316 -13.29 -10.15 11.90
CA GLY A 316 -12.76 -11.30 11.19
C GLY A 316 -12.06 -10.90 9.90
N ARG A 317 -12.68 -10.01 9.10
CA ARG A 317 -12.06 -9.45 7.89
C ARG A 317 -10.77 -8.70 8.22
N GLU A 318 -10.80 -7.85 9.23
CA GLU A 318 -9.63 -7.04 9.60
C GLU A 318 -8.47 -7.92 10.12
N ALA A 319 -8.77 -8.92 10.96
CA ALA A 319 -7.78 -9.86 11.46
C ALA A 319 -7.17 -10.70 10.32
N PHE A 320 -7.99 -11.17 9.37
CA PHE A 320 -7.52 -11.89 8.19
C PHE A 320 -6.60 -11.02 7.34
N ALA A 321 -7.02 -9.80 7.00
CA ALA A 321 -6.26 -8.87 6.17
C ALA A 321 -4.92 -8.50 6.82
N ALA A 322 -4.93 -8.17 8.12
CA ALA A 322 -3.73 -7.84 8.87
C ALA A 322 -2.74 -9.00 8.92
N ARG A 323 -3.24 -10.21 9.19
CA ARG A 323 -2.39 -11.40 9.22
C ARG A 323 -1.85 -11.75 7.84
N LEU A 324 -2.66 -11.65 6.79
CA LEU A 324 -2.22 -11.87 5.41
C LEU A 324 -1.11 -10.87 5.03
N GLY A 325 -1.29 -9.58 5.35
CA GLY A 325 -0.28 -8.55 5.09
C GLY A 325 1.05 -8.81 5.82
N ASP A 326 1.00 -9.24 7.09
CA ASP A 326 2.20 -9.63 7.85
C ASP A 326 2.89 -10.87 7.26
N VAL A 327 2.14 -11.89 6.84
CA VAL A 327 2.71 -13.09 6.17
C VAL A 327 3.36 -12.71 4.84
N LEU A 328 2.65 -11.95 3.98
CA LEU A 328 3.18 -11.48 2.71
C LEU A 328 4.47 -10.66 2.89
N ALA A 329 4.51 -9.79 3.90
CA ALA A 329 5.70 -9.01 4.23
C ALA A 329 6.89 -9.89 4.65
N ARG A 330 6.64 -10.92 5.46
CA ARG A 330 7.68 -11.90 5.85
C ARG A 330 8.24 -12.65 4.63
N ASP A 331 7.37 -13.01 3.70
CA ASP A 331 7.71 -13.67 2.45
C ASP A 331 8.34 -12.71 1.41
N GLY A 332 8.48 -11.42 1.75
CA GLY A 332 9.21 -10.45 0.96
C GLY A 332 8.40 -9.71 -0.09
N VAL A 333 7.07 -9.84 -0.06
CA VAL A 333 6.13 -8.98 -0.79
C VAL A 333 6.01 -7.65 -0.05
N VAL A 334 6.01 -6.53 -0.78
CA VAL A 334 5.78 -5.20 -0.20
C VAL A 334 4.35 -4.77 -0.53
N PRO A 335 3.38 -4.86 0.40
CA PRO A 335 2.06 -4.27 0.18
C PRO A 335 2.23 -2.75 0.17
N MET A 336 2.10 -2.09 -0.97
CA MET A 336 2.19 -0.62 -1.02
C MET A 336 1.05 0.02 -0.21
N ASP A 337 -0.16 -0.49 -0.39
CA ASP A 337 -1.35 -0.10 0.36
C ASP A 337 -1.97 -1.32 1.06
N GLY A 338 -1.93 -1.33 2.40
CA GLY A 338 -2.56 -2.39 3.19
C GLY A 338 -4.09 -2.41 3.08
N THR A 339 -4.72 -1.27 2.76
CA THR A 339 -6.18 -1.19 2.65
C THR A 339 -6.73 -2.03 1.49
N ALA A 340 -5.92 -2.25 0.45
CA ALA A 340 -6.27 -3.12 -0.68
C ALA A 340 -6.56 -4.56 -0.23
N LEU A 341 -5.91 -5.05 0.84
CA LEU A 341 -6.15 -6.39 1.38
C LEU A 341 -7.56 -6.53 1.98
N ARG A 342 -8.18 -5.44 2.45
CA ARG A 342 -9.57 -5.44 2.94
C ARG A 342 -10.60 -5.48 1.82
N LEU A 343 -10.17 -5.40 0.56
CA LEU A 343 -11.04 -5.47 -0.62
C LEU A 343 -11.03 -6.84 -1.29
N LEU A 344 -10.22 -7.79 -0.80
CA LEU A 344 -10.10 -9.13 -1.36
C LEU A 344 -11.43 -9.90 -1.36
N ASP A 345 -12.31 -9.60 -0.41
CA ASP A 345 -13.66 -10.18 -0.31
C ASP A 345 -14.63 -9.67 -1.41
N ARG A 346 -14.18 -8.76 -2.28
CA ARG A 346 -14.97 -8.13 -3.36
C ARG A 346 -14.33 -8.30 -4.74
N VAL A 347 -13.21 -9.00 -4.84
CA VAL A 347 -12.52 -9.23 -6.11
C VAL A 347 -13.29 -10.27 -6.91
N SER A 348 -13.87 -9.86 -8.04
CA SER A 348 -14.59 -10.75 -8.97
C SER A 348 -13.81 -11.13 -10.22
N ALA A 349 -12.70 -10.42 -10.49
CA ALA A 349 -11.88 -10.63 -11.67
C ALA A 349 -10.40 -10.41 -11.35
N VAL A 350 -9.54 -11.20 -11.98
CA VAL A 350 -8.08 -11.05 -11.92
C VAL A 350 -7.60 -10.77 -13.34
N LEU A 351 -7.02 -9.58 -13.54
CA LEU A 351 -6.33 -9.23 -14.78
C LEU A 351 -4.83 -9.37 -14.55
N ILE A 352 -4.17 -10.16 -15.40
CA ILE A 352 -2.73 -10.39 -15.33
C ILE A 352 -2.11 -9.74 -16.56
N ASP A 353 -1.23 -8.76 -16.35
CA ASP A 353 -0.40 -8.23 -17.43
C ASP A 353 0.56 -9.32 -17.89
N ALA A 354 0.59 -9.61 -19.19
CA ALA A 354 1.42 -10.67 -19.77
C ALA A 354 2.91 -10.49 -19.43
N ARG A 355 3.39 -9.25 -19.24
CA ARG A 355 4.77 -8.96 -18.86
C ARG A 355 5.14 -9.49 -17.49
N VAL A 356 4.19 -9.64 -16.58
CA VAL A 356 4.41 -10.20 -15.23
C VAL A 356 4.65 -11.71 -15.29
N LEU A 357 4.19 -12.38 -16.34
CA LEU A 357 4.41 -13.81 -16.56
C LEU A 357 5.76 -14.10 -17.23
N CYS A 358 6.46 -13.06 -17.69
CA CYS A 358 7.73 -13.20 -18.37
C CYS A 358 8.90 -13.11 -17.38
N ALA A 359 9.85 -14.02 -17.53
CA ALA A 359 11.19 -13.85 -17.00
C ALA A 359 11.93 -12.72 -17.76
N GLY A 360 13.02 -12.22 -17.19
CA GLY A 360 13.80 -11.13 -17.77
C GLY A 360 14.57 -11.46 -19.06
N ARG A 361 14.36 -12.62 -19.67
CA ARG A 361 15.12 -13.13 -20.83
C ARG A 361 14.25 -13.27 -22.07
N PRO A 362 14.74 -12.82 -23.25
CA PRO A 362 14.06 -13.06 -24.51
C PRO A 362 14.21 -14.52 -24.94
N ARG A 363 13.20 -15.03 -25.65
CA ARG A 363 13.20 -16.37 -26.21
C ARG A 363 12.82 -16.35 -27.68
N LEU A 364 13.63 -16.97 -28.53
CA LEU A 364 13.30 -17.16 -29.93
C LEU A 364 12.15 -18.18 -30.05
N LEU A 365 11.05 -17.79 -30.70
CA LEU A 365 9.85 -18.61 -30.86
C LEU A 365 9.82 -19.31 -32.23
N SER A 366 10.21 -18.59 -33.28
CA SER A 366 10.24 -19.11 -34.64
C SER A 366 11.21 -18.32 -35.52
N VAL A 367 11.73 -18.97 -36.55
CA VAL A 367 12.58 -18.39 -37.58
C VAL A 367 12.03 -18.82 -38.93
N ALA A 368 11.88 -17.88 -39.85
CA ALA A 368 11.50 -18.13 -41.23
C ALA A 368 12.58 -17.54 -42.13
N THR A 369 13.35 -18.39 -42.81
CA THR A 369 14.43 -17.95 -43.69
C THR A 369 13.87 -17.32 -44.96
N VAL A 370 14.57 -16.30 -45.46
CA VAL A 370 14.23 -15.57 -46.69
C VAL A 370 15.45 -15.43 -47.61
N GLY A 371 16.65 -15.44 -47.04
CA GLY A 371 17.91 -15.40 -47.77
C GLY A 371 18.54 -16.77 -47.96
N ASP A 372 19.85 -16.76 -48.15
CA ASP A 372 20.64 -17.94 -48.53
C ASP A 372 21.01 -18.80 -47.30
N LEU A 373 20.74 -18.30 -46.09
CA LEU A 373 21.06 -18.95 -44.83
C LEU A 373 20.11 -20.13 -44.53
N GLY A 374 20.66 -21.25 -44.04
CA GLY A 374 19.85 -22.36 -43.53
C GLY A 374 19.07 -21.99 -42.27
N GLU A 375 17.96 -22.69 -41.99
CA GLU A 375 17.09 -22.38 -40.83
C GLU A 375 17.84 -22.51 -39.49
N ALA A 376 18.65 -23.57 -39.32
CA ALA A 376 19.44 -23.79 -38.11
C ALA A 376 20.52 -22.71 -37.92
N GLU A 377 21.13 -22.26 -39.01
CA GLU A 377 22.12 -21.17 -38.98
C GLU A 377 21.44 -19.84 -38.63
N ALA A 378 20.24 -19.58 -39.16
CA ALA A 378 19.48 -18.36 -38.90
C ALA A 378 18.99 -18.33 -37.45
N TRP A 379 18.60 -19.49 -36.92
CA TRP A 379 18.29 -19.66 -35.50
C TRP A 379 19.49 -19.37 -34.62
N SER A 380 20.66 -19.96 -34.91
CA SER A 380 21.89 -19.73 -34.16
C SER A 380 22.33 -18.27 -34.21
N ALA A 381 22.29 -17.66 -35.40
CA ALA A 381 22.59 -16.25 -35.61
C ALA A 381 21.67 -15.33 -34.81
N ALA A 382 20.35 -15.51 -34.92
CA ALA A 382 19.38 -14.73 -34.16
C ALA A 382 19.53 -14.92 -32.65
N GLN A 383 19.72 -16.17 -32.19
CA GLN A 383 19.95 -16.47 -30.78
C GLN A 383 21.24 -15.80 -30.26
N SER A 384 22.30 -15.75 -31.05
CA SER A 384 23.56 -15.09 -30.66
C SER A 384 23.35 -13.61 -30.34
N VAL A 385 22.51 -12.91 -31.11
CA VAL A 385 22.17 -11.49 -30.90
C VAL A 385 21.32 -11.29 -29.65
N LEU A 386 20.46 -12.25 -29.31
CA LEU A 386 19.54 -12.18 -28.17
C LEU A 386 20.17 -12.59 -26.83
N ASP A 387 21.07 -13.56 -26.84
CA ASP A 387 21.68 -14.17 -25.64
C ASP A 387 22.27 -13.18 -24.60
N PRO A 388 22.96 -12.08 -24.98
CA PRO A 388 23.53 -11.18 -24.00
C PRO A 388 22.53 -10.13 -23.50
N ARG A 389 21.30 -10.11 -24.03
CA ARG A 389 20.36 -8.99 -23.85
C ARG A 389 19.24 -9.33 -22.88
N PRO A 390 18.95 -8.48 -21.89
CA PRO A 390 17.74 -8.56 -21.12
C PRO A 390 16.53 -8.16 -21.97
N LEU A 391 15.36 -8.68 -21.61
CA LEU A 391 14.10 -8.45 -22.31
C LEU A 391 13.77 -6.95 -22.50
N ARG A 392 14.14 -6.11 -21.52
CA ARG A 392 13.89 -4.65 -21.53
C ARG A 392 14.56 -3.91 -22.68
N GLU A 393 15.73 -4.38 -23.14
CA GLU A 393 16.48 -3.76 -24.26
C GLU A 393 15.78 -3.94 -25.61
N LEU A 394 14.85 -4.88 -25.71
CA LEU A 394 14.10 -5.17 -26.94
C LEU A 394 12.82 -4.33 -27.09
N SER A 395 12.64 -3.31 -26.22
CA SER A 395 11.46 -2.45 -26.25
C SER A 395 11.50 -1.44 -27.40
N GLY A 396 12.70 -1.01 -27.82
CA GLY A 396 12.90 -0.09 -28.95
C GLY A 396 12.75 -0.75 -30.33
N ASP A 397 13.04 0.00 -31.39
CA ASP A 397 12.93 -0.46 -32.78
C ASP A 397 14.19 -1.19 -33.30
N GLY A 398 15.25 -1.25 -32.50
CA GLY A 398 16.57 -1.73 -32.92
C GLY A 398 17.39 -0.61 -33.61
N PRO A 399 18.50 -0.94 -34.28
CA PRO A 399 19.04 -2.28 -34.49
C PRO A 399 19.70 -2.89 -33.25
N TRP A 400 19.51 -4.20 -33.06
CA TRP A 400 20.27 -5.00 -32.11
C TRP A 400 21.34 -5.79 -32.85
N THR A 401 22.61 -5.52 -32.54
CA THR A 401 23.75 -6.10 -33.26
C THR A 401 24.55 -7.03 -32.36
N ARG A 402 25.12 -8.09 -32.95
CA ARG A 402 26.23 -8.87 -32.38
C ARG A 402 27.03 -9.53 -33.49
N GLY A 403 28.33 -9.27 -33.53
CA GLY A 403 29.22 -9.79 -34.58
C GLY A 403 28.72 -9.36 -35.98
N PRO A 404 28.58 -10.29 -36.94
CA PRO A 404 28.10 -9.97 -38.29
C PRO A 404 26.58 -9.85 -38.39
N TRP A 405 25.84 -10.08 -37.30
CA TRP A 405 24.39 -10.19 -37.32
C TRP A 405 23.71 -8.97 -36.72
N ARG A 406 22.61 -8.57 -37.35
CA ARG A 406 21.75 -7.46 -36.91
C ARG A 406 20.29 -7.87 -36.94
N LEU A 407 19.55 -7.59 -35.88
CA LEU A 407 18.10 -7.69 -35.80
C LEU A 407 17.49 -6.29 -35.83
N GLU A 408 16.47 -6.10 -36.66
CA GLU A 408 15.73 -4.84 -36.76
C GLU A 408 14.22 -5.09 -36.81
N ARG A 409 13.44 -4.20 -36.20
CA ARG A 409 11.99 -4.27 -36.31
C ARG A 409 11.56 -3.83 -37.72
N PRO A 410 10.74 -4.61 -38.43
CA PRO A 410 10.19 -4.18 -39.71
C PRO A 410 9.24 -3.00 -39.50
N HIS A 411 9.45 -1.89 -40.21
CA HIS A 411 8.62 -0.68 -40.12
C HIS A 411 7.17 -0.91 -40.60
N GLU A 412 6.95 -1.94 -41.42
CA GLU A 412 5.64 -2.30 -41.98
C GLU A 412 4.72 -3.00 -40.96
N LEU A 413 5.28 -3.53 -39.86
CA LEU A 413 4.55 -4.31 -38.88
C LEU A 413 4.22 -3.48 -37.63
N PRO A 414 3.05 -3.71 -37.01
CA PRO A 414 2.73 -3.09 -35.74
C PRO A 414 3.80 -3.40 -34.69
N ALA A 415 4.23 -2.37 -33.95
CA ALA A 415 5.14 -2.55 -32.84
C ALA A 415 4.53 -3.47 -31.79
N ALA A 416 5.24 -4.55 -31.48
CA ALA A 416 4.88 -5.51 -30.45
C ALA A 416 6.10 -5.74 -29.54
N LEU A 417 5.84 -5.80 -28.24
CA LEU A 417 6.87 -6.16 -27.27
C LEU A 417 7.01 -7.70 -27.24
N PRO A 418 8.18 -8.23 -26.89
CA PRO A 418 8.36 -9.68 -26.83
C PRO A 418 7.44 -10.36 -25.79
N ALA A 419 7.06 -9.62 -24.75
CA ALA A 419 6.12 -10.08 -23.72
C ALA A 419 4.63 -9.96 -24.11
N SER A 420 4.31 -9.35 -25.25
CA SER A 420 2.93 -9.22 -25.72
C SER A 420 2.45 -10.50 -26.41
N PRO A 421 1.14 -10.83 -26.41
CA PRO A 421 0.60 -11.97 -27.14
C PRO A 421 1.04 -12.10 -28.62
N PRO A 422 1.15 -11.02 -29.43
CA PRO A 422 1.67 -11.12 -30.79
C PRO A 422 3.17 -11.43 -30.89
N ALA A 423 3.94 -11.27 -29.81
CA ALA A 423 5.40 -11.33 -29.75
C ALA A 423 6.10 -10.30 -30.66
N LEU A 424 7.37 -10.00 -30.38
CA LEU A 424 8.17 -9.11 -31.22
C LEU A 424 8.51 -9.82 -32.53
N THR A 425 8.34 -9.13 -33.66
CA THR A 425 8.86 -9.59 -34.96
C THR A 425 10.08 -8.76 -35.34
N ALA A 426 11.16 -9.43 -35.75
CA ALA A 426 12.39 -8.79 -36.21
C ALA A 426 12.89 -9.46 -37.51
N ASP A 427 13.53 -8.68 -38.38
CA ASP A 427 14.23 -9.20 -39.55
C ASP A 427 15.73 -9.31 -39.21
N LEU A 428 16.32 -10.48 -39.52
CA LEU A 428 17.73 -10.78 -39.35
C LEU A 428 18.50 -10.41 -40.62
N TYR A 429 19.53 -9.61 -40.47
CA TYR A 429 20.42 -9.16 -41.53
C TYR A 429 21.84 -9.69 -41.31
N GLY A 430 22.48 -10.11 -42.40
CA GLY A 430 23.90 -10.43 -42.42
C GLY A 430 24.79 -9.19 -42.55
N ALA A 431 26.10 -9.39 -42.50
CA ALA A 431 27.08 -8.30 -42.66
C ALA A 431 27.02 -7.62 -44.04
N ASP A 432 26.46 -8.32 -45.03
CA ASP A 432 26.18 -7.82 -46.39
C ASP A 432 24.94 -6.92 -46.47
N GLY A 433 24.22 -6.73 -45.36
CA GLY A 433 22.98 -5.96 -45.30
C GLY A 433 21.78 -6.66 -45.95
N ARG A 434 21.92 -7.92 -46.39
CA ARG A 434 20.80 -8.70 -46.95
C ARG A 434 19.99 -9.32 -45.82
N ARG A 435 18.66 -9.29 -45.96
CA ARG A 435 17.76 -9.97 -45.03
C ARG A 435 17.88 -11.48 -45.22
N GLN A 436 18.29 -12.17 -44.16
CA GLN A 436 18.49 -13.61 -44.16
C GLN A 436 17.27 -14.36 -43.59
N ALA A 437 16.59 -13.79 -42.60
CA ALA A 437 15.41 -14.41 -41.99
C ALA A 437 14.47 -13.39 -41.35
N ARG A 438 13.25 -13.83 -41.08
CA ARG A 438 12.29 -13.16 -40.19
C ARG A 438 12.10 -14.00 -38.95
N VAL A 439 12.19 -13.38 -37.79
CA VAL A 439 12.15 -14.06 -36.49
C VAL A 439 11.04 -13.54 -35.60
N ARG A 440 10.48 -14.42 -34.77
CA ARG A 440 9.56 -14.05 -33.69
C ARG A 440 10.24 -14.26 -32.35
N ILE A 441 10.23 -13.22 -31.54
CA ILE A 441 10.92 -13.15 -30.26
C ILE A 441 9.86 -12.96 -29.18
N GLY A 442 9.74 -13.95 -28.31
CA GLY A 442 8.91 -13.92 -27.12
C GLY A 442 9.74 -13.65 -25.87
N CYS A 443 9.14 -13.94 -24.72
CA CYS A 443 9.84 -14.02 -23.45
C CYS A 443 9.94 -15.47 -22.98
N GLU A 444 10.97 -15.79 -22.21
CA GLU A 444 10.92 -16.95 -21.33
C GLU A 444 9.85 -16.72 -20.26
N LEU A 445 9.05 -17.73 -19.93
CA LEU A 445 8.05 -17.61 -18.87
C LEU A 445 8.72 -17.74 -17.50
N ASP A 446 8.23 -16.98 -16.53
CA ASP A 446 8.62 -17.17 -15.14
C ASP A 446 8.23 -18.59 -14.67
N PRO A 447 9.06 -19.29 -13.88
CA PRO A 447 8.74 -20.63 -13.38
C PRO A 447 7.39 -20.74 -12.64
N LEU A 448 6.88 -19.62 -12.09
CA LEU A 448 5.61 -19.55 -11.38
C LEU A 448 4.44 -19.08 -12.26
N ALA A 449 4.65 -18.80 -13.56
CA ALA A 449 3.62 -18.28 -14.46
C ALA A 449 2.38 -19.20 -14.51
N ASP A 450 2.59 -20.50 -14.71
CA ASP A 450 1.49 -21.48 -14.75
C ASP A 450 0.79 -21.61 -13.40
N ALA A 451 1.55 -21.56 -12.29
CA ALA A 451 1.00 -21.63 -10.95
C ALA A 451 0.11 -20.40 -10.65
N LEU A 452 0.54 -19.20 -11.08
CA LEU A 452 -0.21 -17.96 -10.94
C LEU A 452 -1.53 -18.02 -11.72
N VAL A 453 -1.48 -18.41 -13.00
CA VAL A 453 -2.69 -18.55 -13.84
C VAL A 453 -3.62 -19.63 -13.29
N ALA A 454 -3.09 -20.76 -12.83
CA ALA A 454 -3.88 -21.81 -12.21
C ALA A 454 -4.54 -21.34 -10.90
N ALA A 455 -3.84 -20.57 -10.07
CA ALA A 455 -4.39 -19.99 -8.84
C ALA A 455 -5.54 -19.02 -9.15
N ALA A 456 -5.35 -18.13 -10.12
CA ALA A 456 -6.40 -17.20 -10.58
C ALA A 456 -7.65 -17.95 -11.08
N ARG A 457 -7.46 -19.01 -11.89
CA ARG A 457 -8.56 -19.84 -12.40
C ARG A 457 -9.30 -20.61 -11.32
N ARG A 458 -8.60 -21.12 -10.29
CA ARG A 458 -9.25 -21.80 -9.16
C ARG A 458 -10.08 -20.84 -8.32
N GLY A 459 -9.60 -19.61 -8.14
CA GLY A 459 -10.34 -18.54 -7.46
C GLY A 459 -11.66 -18.21 -8.16
N ALA A 460 -11.67 -18.16 -9.49
CA ALA A 460 -12.86 -17.85 -10.28
C ALA A 460 -13.93 -18.97 -10.32
N ARG A 461 -13.62 -20.18 -9.83
CA ARG A 461 -14.54 -21.33 -9.82
C ARG A 461 -15.26 -21.52 -8.48
N ARG A 462 -14.96 -20.69 -7.48
CA ARG A 462 -15.68 -20.62 -6.20
C ARG A 462 -16.60 -19.43 -6.21
#